data_AF-A0A1V3ILX5-F1
#
_entry.id   AF-A0A1V3ILX5-F1
#
_cell.length_a   1.000
_cell.length_b   1.000
_cell.length_c   1.000
_cell.angle_alpha   90.00
_cell.angle_beta   90.00
_cell.angle_gamma   90.00
#
_symmetry.space_group_name_H-M   'P 1'
#
loop_
_entity.id
_entity.type
_entity.pdbx_description
1 polymer ?
#
loop_
_entity_poly.entity_id
_entity_poly.type
_entity_poly.pdbx_seq_one_letter_code
_entity_poly.pdbx_strand_id
1 'polypeptide(L)'
;MLCLPIDYLNGWLFGIDVKRVKPEIRDTLIMYKKECYKALADYWIKGKAERKTTTDERTGLRQAVSALVSKKGLIYSEAYSLIHQRFNVEHIDELTPEQIGMAVEYVHKIALEGEWIEPKKNEHYSFEFTEHELQQLVWTWFALLRCAEMCQVLYPALRQIGSSYAATVRDLGVEYNYTIRQSQNTLNRITEQFACEPSSNWRVLKYLRAYNPKKSRFQLDIL
;
A
#
# COMPACT_ATOMS: atom_id res chain seq x y z
N MET A 1 12.18 -32.42 -29.46
CA MET A 1 10.96 -31.64 -29.78
C MET A 1 9.95 -32.63 -30.36
N LEU A 2 8.97 -33.07 -29.59
CA LEU A 2 7.90 -33.95 -30.05
C LEU A 2 6.68 -33.06 -30.31
N CYS A 3 6.46 -32.70 -31.57
CA CYS A 3 5.29 -31.93 -31.95
C CYS A 3 4.19 -32.92 -32.37
N LEU A 4 3.03 -32.86 -31.70
CA LEU A 4 1.86 -33.63 -32.10
C LEU A 4 1.34 -33.09 -33.44
N PRO A 5 1.11 -33.91 -34.47
CA PRO A 5 0.51 -33.44 -35.70
C PRO A 5 -0.89 -32.88 -35.44
N ILE A 6 -1.24 -31.80 -36.12
CA ILE A 6 -2.44 -30.98 -35.81
C ILE A 6 -3.74 -31.79 -35.91
N ASP A 7 -3.79 -32.80 -36.78
CA ASP A 7 -4.94 -33.67 -36.98
C ASP A 7 -5.22 -34.54 -35.74
N TYR A 8 -4.20 -34.85 -34.94
CA TYR A 8 -4.31 -35.64 -33.72
C TYR A 8 -4.58 -34.77 -32.48
N LEU A 9 -4.52 -33.44 -32.60
CA LEU A 9 -4.70 -32.51 -31.48
C LEU A 9 -6.08 -32.66 -30.85
N ASN A 10 -7.13 -32.76 -31.67
CA ASN A 10 -8.49 -32.98 -31.20
C ASN A 10 -8.59 -34.31 -30.44
N GLY A 11 -8.11 -35.40 -31.04
CA GLY A 11 -8.12 -36.73 -30.40
C GLY A 11 -7.33 -36.79 -29.09
N TRP A 12 -6.19 -36.09 -29.02
CA TRP A 12 -5.37 -36.02 -27.81
C TRP A 12 -6.02 -35.18 -26.71
N LEU A 13 -6.58 -34.00 -27.04
CA LEU A 13 -7.26 -33.11 -26.09
C LEU A 13 -8.48 -33.80 -25.44
N PHE A 14 -9.26 -34.55 -26.24
CA PHE A 14 -10.42 -35.29 -25.75
C PHE A 14 -10.06 -36.63 -25.09
N GLY A 15 -8.85 -37.16 -25.34
CA GLY A 15 -8.33 -38.39 -24.74
C GLY A 15 -7.88 -38.25 -23.27
N ILE A 16 -7.71 -37.03 -22.76
CA ILE A 16 -7.36 -36.79 -21.35
C ILE A 16 -8.57 -37.11 -20.46
N ASP A 17 -8.56 -38.18 -19.68
CA ASP A 17 -9.71 -38.51 -18.82
C ASP A 17 -9.66 -37.76 -17.48
N VAL A 18 -10.63 -36.89 -17.23
CA VAL A 18 -10.74 -36.09 -15.99
C VAL A 18 -10.87 -37.00 -14.75
N LYS A 19 -11.39 -38.22 -14.93
CA LYS A 19 -11.53 -39.21 -13.85
C LYS A 19 -10.19 -39.79 -13.40
N ARG A 20 -9.17 -39.76 -14.26
CA ARG A 20 -7.82 -40.30 -13.97
C ARG A 20 -6.92 -39.31 -13.23
N VAL A 21 -7.45 -38.16 -12.85
CA VAL A 21 -6.67 -37.09 -12.23
C VAL A 21 -7.10 -36.86 -10.77
N LYS A 22 -6.14 -36.44 -9.93
CA LYS A 22 -6.34 -36.04 -8.54
C LYS A 22 -7.52 -35.05 -8.42
N PRO A 23 -8.37 -35.17 -7.39
CA PRO A 23 -9.58 -34.35 -7.26
C PRO A 23 -9.31 -32.84 -7.22
N GLU A 24 -8.20 -32.42 -6.61
CA GLU A 24 -7.78 -31.01 -6.46
C GLU A 24 -7.63 -30.24 -7.78
N ILE A 25 -7.29 -30.92 -8.89
CA ILE A 25 -7.00 -30.28 -10.19
C ILE A 25 -8.06 -30.57 -11.25
N ARG A 26 -9.14 -31.28 -10.90
CA ARG A 26 -10.20 -31.62 -11.84
C ARG A 26 -10.91 -30.40 -12.37
N ASP A 27 -11.26 -29.46 -11.49
CA ASP A 27 -12.00 -28.25 -11.88
C ASP A 27 -11.17 -27.35 -12.80
N THR A 28 -9.88 -27.18 -12.50
CA THR A 28 -8.93 -26.45 -13.34
C THR A 28 -8.77 -27.13 -14.71
N LEU A 29 -8.68 -28.46 -14.76
CA LEU A 29 -8.58 -29.20 -16.01
C LEU A 29 -9.86 -29.13 -16.85
N ILE A 30 -11.03 -29.13 -16.21
CA ILE A 30 -12.32 -28.95 -16.89
C ILE A 30 -12.40 -27.54 -17.49
N MET A 31 -12.01 -26.51 -16.74
CA MET A 31 -11.95 -25.13 -17.21
C MET A 31 -11.03 -25.01 -18.42
N TYR A 32 -9.79 -25.50 -18.30
CA TYR A 32 -8.80 -25.46 -19.38
C TYR A 32 -9.28 -26.17 -20.65
N LYS A 33 -9.91 -27.35 -20.52
CA LYS A 33 -10.49 -28.06 -21.66
C LYS A 33 -11.60 -27.28 -22.36
N LYS A 34 -12.48 -26.64 -21.59
CA LYS A 34 -13.56 -25.81 -22.15
C LYS A 34 -12.99 -24.61 -22.91
N GLU A 35 -11.94 -23.99 -22.38
CA GLU A 35 -11.26 -22.86 -23.03
C GLU A 35 -10.55 -23.29 -24.31
N CYS A 36 -9.81 -24.41 -24.30
CA CYS A 36 -9.19 -24.95 -25.51
C CYS A 36 -10.23 -25.31 -26.56
N TYR A 37 -11.35 -25.92 -26.17
CA TYR A 37 -12.44 -26.24 -27.09
C TYR A 37 -13.03 -24.97 -27.71
N LYS A 38 -13.32 -23.96 -26.89
CA LYS A 38 -13.87 -22.70 -27.36
C LYS A 38 -12.91 -21.98 -28.33
N ALA A 39 -11.62 -21.92 -27.99
CA ALA A 39 -10.61 -21.33 -28.85
C ALA A 39 -10.47 -22.05 -30.20
N LEU A 40 -10.52 -23.39 -30.20
CA LEU A 40 -10.53 -24.19 -31.43
C LEU A 40 -11.81 -23.97 -32.23
N ALA A 41 -12.98 -24.03 -31.59
CA ALA A 41 -14.27 -23.82 -32.25
C ALA A 41 -14.37 -22.41 -32.86
N ASP A 42 -13.98 -21.37 -32.14
CA ASP A 42 -13.92 -19.99 -32.65
C ASP A 42 -12.97 -19.90 -33.86
N TYR A 43 -11.81 -20.56 -33.82
CA TYR A 43 -10.89 -20.60 -34.95
C TYR A 43 -11.49 -21.29 -36.19
N TRP A 44 -12.13 -22.44 -36.02
CA TRP A 44 -12.72 -23.21 -37.14
C TRP A 44 -14.00 -22.59 -37.70
N ILE A 45 -14.81 -21.91 -36.87
CA ILE A 45 -16.08 -21.30 -37.27
C ILE A 45 -15.89 -19.87 -37.79
N LYS A 46 -15.02 -19.08 -37.16
CA LYS A 46 -14.82 -17.65 -37.49
C LYS A 46 -13.54 -17.38 -38.30
N GLY A 47 -12.70 -18.40 -38.49
CA GLY A 47 -11.42 -18.29 -39.20
C GLY A 47 -10.28 -17.62 -38.40
N LYS A 48 -10.56 -17.07 -37.21
CA LYS A 48 -9.58 -16.48 -36.28
C LYS A 48 -10.07 -16.65 -34.83
N ALA A 49 -9.16 -16.95 -33.92
CA ALA A 49 -9.44 -16.88 -32.49
C ALA A 49 -9.45 -15.42 -32.05
N GLU A 50 -10.56 -14.93 -31.47
CA GLU A 50 -10.70 -13.57 -30.98
C GLU A 50 -9.72 -13.31 -29.83
N ARG A 51 -8.64 -12.57 -30.12
CA ARG A 51 -7.77 -11.94 -29.12
C ARG A 51 -7.98 -10.43 -29.20
N LYS A 52 -8.05 -9.76 -28.05
CA LYS A 52 -8.29 -8.30 -28.00
C LYS A 52 -7.19 -7.49 -28.69
N THR A 53 -5.97 -8.01 -28.72
CA THR A 53 -4.81 -7.41 -29.40
C THR A 53 -3.95 -8.49 -30.05
N THR A 54 -3.21 -8.14 -31.10
CA THR A 54 -2.34 -9.08 -31.82
C THR A 54 -0.93 -9.15 -31.20
N THR A 55 -0.21 -10.24 -31.47
CA THR A 55 1.16 -10.42 -30.97
C THR A 55 2.08 -9.29 -31.43
N ASP A 56 1.87 -8.79 -32.66
CA ASP A 56 2.68 -7.73 -33.27
C ASP A 56 2.48 -6.40 -32.54
N GLU A 57 1.24 -6.04 -32.19
CA GLU A 57 0.89 -4.83 -31.43
C GLU A 57 1.53 -4.80 -30.03
N ARG A 58 1.74 -5.97 -29.41
CA ARG A 58 2.35 -6.09 -28.06
C ARG A 58 3.87 -6.12 -28.08
N THR A 59 4.51 -6.13 -29.26
CA THR A 59 5.97 -6.21 -29.38
C THR A 59 6.66 -5.03 -28.69
N GLY A 60 6.12 -3.82 -28.86
CA GLY A 60 6.65 -2.62 -28.21
C GLY A 60 6.62 -2.70 -26.68
N LEU A 61 5.55 -3.27 -26.10
CA LEU A 61 5.43 -3.48 -24.66
C LEU A 61 6.46 -4.51 -24.15
N ARG A 62 6.65 -5.61 -24.88
CA ARG A 62 7.65 -6.63 -24.53
C ARG A 62 9.08 -6.06 -24.57
N GLN A 63 9.38 -5.21 -25.56
CA GLN A 63 10.67 -4.53 -25.65
C GLN A 63 10.87 -3.54 -24.50
N ALA A 64 9.84 -2.77 -24.14
CA ALA A 64 9.87 -1.85 -23.00
C ALA A 64 10.13 -2.60 -21.67
N VAL A 65 9.45 -3.73 -21.47
CA VAL A 65 9.63 -4.60 -20.30
C VAL A 65 11.04 -5.19 -20.26
N SER A 66 11.58 -5.63 -21.40
CA SER A 66 12.95 -6.13 -21.48
C SER A 66 13.98 -5.05 -21.14
N ALA A 67 13.76 -3.82 -21.61
CA ALA A 67 14.60 -2.67 -21.25
C ALA A 67 14.51 -2.31 -19.75
N LEU A 68 13.32 -2.42 -19.15
CA LEU A 68 13.12 -2.22 -17.70
C LEU A 68 13.89 -3.27 -16.88
N VAL A 69 13.74 -4.55 -17.25
CA VAL A 69 14.45 -5.68 -16.61
C VAL A 69 15.96 -5.51 -16.72
N SER A 70 16.47 -5.15 -17.90
CA SER A 70 17.91 -4.96 -18.11
C SER A 70 18.49 -3.76 -17.35
N LYS A 71 17.72 -2.69 -17.16
CA LYS A 71 18.18 -1.47 -16.47
C LYS A 71 18.04 -1.54 -14.94
N LYS A 72 16.99 -2.19 -14.44
CA LYS A 72 16.66 -2.24 -13.00
C LYS A 72 16.99 -3.59 -12.34
N GLY A 73 17.36 -4.61 -13.11
CA GLY A 73 17.69 -5.94 -12.59
C GLY A 73 16.48 -6.73 -12.06
N LEU A 74 15.26 -6.32 -12.40
CA LEU A 74 14.01 -6.97 -11.98
C LEU A 74 13.82 -8.33 -12.67
N ILE A 75 13.07 -9.24 -12.03
CA ILE A 75 12.66 -10.49 -12.69
C ILE A 75 11.50 -10.18 -13.65
N TYR A 76 11.46 -10.86 -14.80
CA TYR A 76 10.40 -10.66 -15.81
C TYR A 76 8.97 -10.76 -15.22
N SER A 77 8.73 -11.68 -14.28
CA SER A 77 7.44 -11.83 -13.60
C SER A 77 7.03 -10.58 -12.81
N GLU A 78 7.98 -9.91 -12.17
CA GLU A 78 7.73 -8.69 -11.39
C GLU A 78 7.40 -7.53 -12.33
N ALA A 79 8.14 -7.40 -13.43
CA ALA A 79 7.89 -6.38 -14.44
C ALA A 79 6.47 -6.50 -15.06
N TYR A 80 6.00 -7.72 -15.34
CA TYR A 80 4.64 -7.94 -15.81
C TYR A 80 3.58 -7.72 -14.73
N SER A 81 3.87 -8.05 -13.48
CA SER A 81 2.96 -7.83 -12.34
C SER A 81 2.62 -6.34 -12.16
N LEU A 82 3.58 -5.44 -12.42
CA LEU A 82 3.35 -3.99 -12.39
C LEU A 82 2.32 -3.54 -13.44
N ILE A 83 2.39 -4.11 -14.64
CA ILE A 83 1.46 -3.82 -15.72
C ILE A 83 0.08 -4.40 -15.37
N HIS A 84 0.03 -5.64 -14.88
CA HIS A 84 -1.21 -6.30 -14.47
C HIS A 84 -1.94 -5.48 -13.39
N GLN A 85 -1.22 -5.04 -12.36
CA GLN A 85 -1.78 -4.21 -11.29
C GLN A 85 -2.27 -2.85 -11.79
N ARG A 86 -1.51 -2.20 -12.67
CA ARG A 86 -1.84 -0.85 -13.17
C ARG A 86 -3.09 -0.84 -14.04
N PHE A 87 -3.25 -1.85 -14.89
CA PHE A 87 -4.33 -1.93 -15.86
C PHE A 87 -5.47 -2.86 -15.44
N ASN A 88 -5.37 -3.47 -14.25
CA ASN A 88 -6.34 -4.41 -13.71
C ASN A 88 -6.67 -5.55 -14.69
N VAL A 89 -5.62 -6.18 -15.21
CA VAL A 89 -5.67 -7.32 -16.14
C VAL A 89 -4.86 -8.48 -15.58
N GLU A 90 -5.30 -9.71 -15.82
CA GLU A 90 -4.55 -10.90 -15.39
C GLU A 90 -3.43 -11.23 -16.38
N HIS A 91 -3.64 -10.89 -17.65
CA HIS A 91 -2.69 -11.08 -18.72
C HIS A 91 -2.61 -9.82 -19.60
N ILE A 92 -1.40 -9.51 -20.08
CA ILE A 92 -1.17 -8.48 -21.11
C ILE A 92 -1.99 -8.72 -22.39
N ASP A 93 -2.53 -9.93 -22.53
CA ASP A 93 -3.34 -10.34 -23.66
C ASP A 93 -4.76 -9.76 -23.67
N GLU A 94 -5.16 -9.14 -22.56
CA GLU A 94 -6.47 -8.53 -22.36
C GLU A 94 -6.47 -7.02 -22.59
N LEU A 95 -5.29 -6.42 -22.76
CA LEU A 95 -5.10 -4.99 -22.99
C LEU A 95 -5.69 -4.57 -24.33
N THR A 96 -6.40 -3.45 -24.35
CA THR A 96 -6.84 -2.79 -25.58
C THR A 96 -5.64 -2.12 -26.29
N PRO A 97 -5.73 -1.84 -27.61
CA PRO A 97 -4.64 -1.18 -28.34
C PRO A 97 -4.19 0.16 -27.71
N GLU A 98 -5.14 0.92 -27.17
CA GLU A 98 -4.88 2.18 -26.45
C GLU A 98 -4.14 1.94 -25.13
N GLN A 99 -4.53 0.89 -24.40
CA GLN A 99 -3.88 0.51 -23.15
C GLN A 99 -2.45 -0.01 -23.36
N ILE A 100 -2.15 -0.62 -24.51
CA ILE A 100 -0.77 -1.00 -24.85
C ILE A 100 0.12 0.24 -24.92
N GLY A 101 -0.33 1.30 -25.59
CA GLY A 101 0.42 2.57 -25.67
C GLY A 101 0.68 3.16 -24.27
N MET A 102 -0.36 3.21 -23.44
CA MET A 102 -0.25 3.69 -22.06
C MET A 102 0.67 2.80 -21.19
N ALA A 103 0.67 1.49 -21.41
CA ALA A 103 1.51 0.55 -20.68
C ALA A 103 3.00 0.72 -21.05
N VAL A 104 3.30 0.97 -22.33
CA VAL A 104 4.67 1.26 -22.79
C VAL A 104 5.19 2.54 -22.14
N GLU A 105 4.39 3.61 -22.15
CA GLU A 105 4.75 4.89 -21.51
C GLU A 105 4.98 4.71 -20.00
N TYR A 106 4.10 3.95 -19.33
CA TYR A 106 4.23 3.63 -17.91
C TYR A 106 5.54 2.89 -17.60
N VAL A 107 5.87 1.84 -18.37
CA VAL A 107 7.11 1.07 -18.19
C VAL A 107 8.35 1.93 -18.45
N HIS A 108 8.33 2.79 -19.47
CA HIS A 108 9.42 3.72 -19.74
C HIS A 108 9.60 4.76 -18.64
N LYS A 109 8.50 5.26 -18.06
CA LYS A 109 8.53 6.17 -16.90
C LYS A 109 9.18 5.51 -15.69
N ILE A 110 8.80 4.28 -15.38
CA ILE A 110 9.42 3.47 -14.30
C ILE A 110 10.91 3.25 -14.55
N ALA A 111 11.31 3.03 -15.81
CA ALA A 111 12.71 2.82 -16.17
C ALA A 111 13.56 4.10 -16.04
N LEU A 112 12.97 5.29 -16.16
CA LEU A 112 13.64 6.60 -16.13
C LEU A 112 13.64 7.26 -14.75
N GLU A 113 12.57 7.11 -13.98
CA GLU A 113 12.53 7.57 -12.58
C GLU A 113 13.45 6.67 -11.73
N GLY A 114 14.22 7.26 -10.80
CA GLY A 114 15.34 6.66 -10.04
C GLY A 114 15.02 5.40 -9.22
N GLU A 115 15.90 5.01 -8.30
CA GLU A 115 15.72 3.79 -7.48
C GLU A 115 14.31 3.69 -6.90
N TRP A 116 13.63 2.59 -7.21
CA TRP A 116 12.35 2.25 -6.64
C TRP A 116 12.59 1.82 -5.19
N ILE A 117 12.41 2.76 -4.28
CA ILE A 117 12.28 2.46 -2.86
C ILE A 117 10.85 1.96 -2.68
N GLU A 118 10.67 0.66 -2.46
CA GLU A 118 9.37 0.13 -2.05
C GLU A 118 8.86 0.95 -0.85
N PRO A 119 7.61 1.48 -0.87
CA PRO A 119 7.06 2.05 0.34
C PRO A 119 7.06 0.93 1.37
N LYS A 120 7.90 1.05 2.41
CA LYS A 120 7.99 0.06 3.48
C LYS A 120 6.57 -0.35 3.86
N LYS A 121 6.25 -1.61 3.63
CA LYS A 121 4.93 -2.17 3.92
C LYS A 121 4.65 -1.80 5.37
N ASN A 122 3.62 -0.98 5.63
CA ASN A 122 3.27 -0.62 6.99
C ASN A 122 2.90 -1.93 7.69
N GLU A 123 3.79 -2.43 8.55
CA GLU A 123 3.51 -3.63 9.32
C GLU A 123 2.35 -3.30 10.27
N HIS A 124 1.26 -4.04 10.14
CA HIS A 124 0.10 -3.89 11.00
C HIS A 124 0.23 -4.85 12.17
N TYR A 125 0.20 -4.32 13.38
CA TYR A 125 0.24 -5.10 14.61
C TYR A 125 -1.08 -4.96 15.36
N SER A 126 -1.55 -6.07 15.93
CA SER A 126 -2.69 -6.11 16.83
C SER A 126 -2.17 -6.33 18.26
N PHE A 127 -2.58 -5.46 19.17
CA PHE A 127 -2.26 -5.57 20.59
C PHE A 127 -3.55 -5.44 21.40
N GLU A 128 -3.62 -6.17 22.50
CA GLU A 128 -4.65 -5.99 23.52
C GLU A 128 -4.12 -5.01 24.57
N PHE A 129 -4.94 -4.04 24.97
CA PHE A 129 -4.61 -3.08 26.01
C PHE A 129 -5.63 -3.16 27.13
N THR A 130 -5.13 -3.09 28.37
CA THR A 130 -5.98 -2.84 29.53
C THR A 130 -6.45 -1.39 29.55
N GLU A 131 -7.56 -1.14 30.24
CA GLU A 131 -8.07 0.23 30.42
C GLU A 131 -7.02 1.14 31.08
N HIS A 132 -6.28 0.61 32.05
CA HIS A 132 -5.24 1.35 32.75
C HIS A 132 -4.09 1.77 31.82
N GLU A 133 -3.62 0.89 30.94
CA GLU A 133 -2.56 1.20 29.98
C GLU A 133 -2.99 2.31 29.02
N LEU A 134 -4.23 2.25 28.52
CA LEU A 134 -4.76 3.31 27.66
C LEU A 134 -4.84 4.65 28.39
N GLN A 135 -5.31 4.65 29.65
CA GLN A 135 -5.30 5.85 30.49
C GLN A 135 -3.88 6.39 30.66
N GLN A 136 -2.89 5.54 30.97
CA GLN A 136 -1.49 5.94 31.13
C GLN A 136 -0.92 6.56 29.85
N LEU A 137 -1.23 6.01 28.67
CA LEU A 137 -0.78 6.56 27.39
C LEU A 137 -1.34 7.99 27.17
N VAL A 138 -2.62 8.20 27.45
CA VAL A 138 -3.23 9.53 27.30
C VAL A 138 -2.69 10.53 28.33
N TRP A 139 -2.49 10.10 29.58
CA TRP A 139 -1.88 10.95 30.61
C TRP A 139 -0.42 11.29 30.31
N THR A 140 0.33 10.35 29.72
CA THR A 140 1.71 10.59 29.27
C THR A 140 1.76 11.64 28.16
N TRP A 141 0.84 11.55 27.20
CA TRP A 141 0.70 12.58 26.17
C TRP A 141 0.35 13.95 26.76
N PHE A 142 -0.57 14.00 27.72
CA PHE A 142 -0.94 15.23 28.40
C PHE A 142 0.24 15.84 29.17
N ALA A 143 1.01 15.01 29.87
CA ALA A 143 2.22 15.45 30.58
C ALA A 143 3.27 16.01 29.61
N LEU A 144 3.48 15.35 28.47
CA LEU A 144 4.39 15.85 27.43
C LEU A 144 3.96 17.21 26.89
N LEU A 145 2.66 17.39 26.61
CA LEU A 145 2.11 18.67 26.17
C LEU A 145 2.33 19.76 27.22
N ARG A 146 2.05 19.49 28.50
CA ARG A 146 2.30 20.42 29.61
C ARG A 146 3.77 20.83 29.68
N CYS A 147 4.69 19.87 29.57
CA CYS A 147 6.12 20.14 29.62
C CYS A 147 6.60 20.98 28.42
N ALA A 148 6.13 20.69 27.21
CA ALA A 148 6.47 21.45 26.02
C ALA A 148 5.98 22.91 26.11
N GLU A 149 4.75 23.13 26.56
CA GLU A 149 4.21 24.48 26.79
C GLU A 149 4.95 25.22 27.89
N MET A 150 5.29 24.55 29.00
CA MET A 150 6.09 25.14 30.07
C MET A 150 7.46 25.58 29.56
N CYS A 151 8.11 24.80 28.69
CA CYS A 151 9.38 25.19 28.07
C CYS A 151 9.23 26.49 27.26
N GLN A 152 8.16 26.62 26.49
CA GLN A 152 7.87 27.85 25.75
C GLN A 152 7.63 29.06 26.67
N VAL A 153 6.99 28.87 27.84
CA VAL A 153 6.81 29.93 28.86
C VAL A 153 8.14 30.32 29.51
N LEU A 154 9.02 29.35 29.80
CA LEU A 154 10.29 29.60 30.47
C LEU A 154 11.35 30.22 29.56
N TYR A 155 11.27 29.97 28.25
CA TYR A 155 12.27 30.41 27.28
C TYR A 155 12.58 31.93 27.33
N PRO A 156 11.60 32.85 27.33
CA PRO A 156 11.88 34.30 27.38
C PRO A 156 12.66 34.70 28.63
N ALA A 157 12.30 34.15 29.79
CA ALA A 157 12.96 34.43 31.06
C ALA A 157 14.41 33.91 31.05
N LEU A 158 14.62 32.67 30.60
CA LEU A 158 15.97 32.07 30.49
C LEU A 158 16.87 32.82 29.51
N ARG A 159 16.28 33.31 28.41
CA ARG A 159 17.00 34.14 27.44
C ARG A 159 17.41 35.49 28.03
N GLN A 160 16.54 36.12 28.82
CA GLN A 160 16.81 37.43 29.42
C GLN A 160 17.93 37.38 30.46
N ILE A 161 18.01 36.29 31.23
CA ILE A 161 19.09 36.09 32.22
C ILE A 161 20.40 35.56 31.59
N GLY A 162 20.43 35.35 30.27
CA GLY A 162 21.61 34.82 29.57
C GLY A 162 21.97 33.37 29.92
N SER A 163 20.98 32.56 30.30
CA SER A 163 21.22 31.15 30.67
C SER A 163 21.68 30.32 29.47
N SER A 164 22.68 29.45 29.68
CA SER A 164 23.10 28.47 28.67
C SER A 164 21.98 27.48 28.27
N TYR A 165 21.00 27.26 29.15
CA TYR A 165 19.87 26.37 28.88
C TYR A 165 18.80 26.98 27.97
N ALA A 166 18.85 28.29 27.67
CA ALA A 166 17.82 28.96 26.89
C ALA A 166 17.62 28.34 25.51
N ALA A 167 18.70 27.93 24.84
CA ALA A 167 18.62 27.25 23.55
C ALA A 167 17.92 25.89 23.67
N THR A 168 18.34 25.06 24.64
CA THR A 168 17.74 23.74 24.88
C THR A 168 16.25 23.83 25.19
N VAL A 169 15.84 24.76 26.05
CA VAL A 169 14.43 24.94 26.40
C VAL A 169 13.58 25.39 25.20
N ARG A 170 14.13 26.26 24.34
CA ARG A 170 13.46 26.62 23.08
C ARG A 170 13.24 25.40 22.21
N ASP A 171 14.29 24.60 22.02
CA ASP A 171 14.26 23.46 21.11
C ASP A 171 13.28 22.39 21.62
N LEU A 172 13.32 22.05 22.91
CA LEU A 172 12.35 21.16 23.55
C LEU A 172 10.89 21.63 23.39
N GLY A 173 10.66 22.95 23.48
CA GLY A 173 9.32 23.52 23.29
C GLY A 173 8.81 23.44 21.84
N VAL A 174 9.69 23.31 20.85
CA VAL A 174 9.33 23.28 19.43
C VAL A 174 9.32 21.86 18.88
N GLU A 175 10.36 21.07 19.14
CA GLU A 175 10.56 19.74 18.54
C GLU A 175 9.48 18.75 18.95
N TYR A 176 9.02 18.81 20.21
CA TYR A 176 8.00 17.89 20.70
C TYR A 176 6.61 18.12 20.11
N ASN A 177 6.34 19.27 19.48
CA ASN A 177 5.02 19.54 18.87
C ASN A 177 4.68 18.55 17.77
N TYR A 178 5.67 18.08 17.01
CA TYR A 178 5.45 17.07 15.98
C TYR A 178 4.96 15.76 16.61
N THR A 179 5.68 15.25 17.62
CA THR A 179 5.34 14.01 18.32
C THR A 179 4.00 14.12 19.03
N ILE A 180 3.72 15.24 19.72
CA ILE A 180 2.44 15.50 20.37
C ILE A 180 1.30 15.43 19.36
N ARG A 181 1.44 16.08 18.18
CA ARG A 181 0.42 16.06 17.13
C ARG A 181 0.18 14.66 16.57
N GLN A 182 1.24 13.91 16.28
CA GLN A 182 1.09 12.54 15.75
C GLN A 182 0.45 11.61 16.78
N SER A 183 0.92 11.66 18.02
CA SER A 183 0.38 10.84 19.11
C SER A 183 -1.08 11.16 19.41
N GLN A 184 -1.51 12.43 19.31
CA GLN A 184 -2.90 12.81 19.51
C GLN A 184 -3.85 12.07 18.55
N ASN A 185 -3.51 12.00 17.25
CA ASN A 185 -4.33 11.30 16.27
C ASN A 185 -4.50 9.82 16.62
N THR A 186 -3.40 9.16 16.99
CA THR A 186 -3.39 7.76 17.39
C THR A 186 -4.22 7.54 18.65
N LEU A 187 -4.01 8.37 19.67
CA LEU A 187 -4.71 8.26 20.95
C LEU A 187 -6.21 8.52 20.80
N ASN A 188 -6.63 9.50 19.99
CA ASN A 188 -8.04 9.75 19.71
C ASN A 188 -8.70 8.52 19.06
N ARG A 189 -8.03 7.89 18.10
CA ARG A 189 -8.54 6.69 17.42
C ARG A 189 -8.71 5.50 18.38
N ILE A 190 -7.71 5.22 19.22
CA ILE A 190 -7.77 4.05 20.12
C ILE A 190 -8.65 4.28 21.36
N THR A 191 -8.96 5.54 21.70
CA THR A 191 -9.79 5.89 22.87
C THR A 191 -11.17 6.46 22.50
N GLU A 192 -11.59 6.33 21.23
CA GLU A 192 -12.84 6.88 20.72
C GLU A 192 -14.07 6.41 21.52
N GLN A 193 -14.07 5.13 21.92
CA GLN A 193 -15.17 4.49 22.65
C GLN A 193 -15.36 4.98 24.09
N PHE A 194 -14.36 5.63 24.71
CA PHE A 194 -14.44 6.02 26.12
C PHE A 194 -15.08 7.40 26.28
N ALA A 195 -16.02 7.54 27.22
CA ALA A 195 -16.60 8.84 27.55
C ALA A 195 -15.64 9.68 28.40
N CYS A 196 -15.72 11.01 28.26
CA CYS A 196 -14.97 11.92 29.12
C CYS A 196 -15.70 12.06 30.46
N GLU A 197 -15.37 11.19 31.42
CA GLU A 197 -15.96 11.19 32.75
C GLU A 197 -15.10 11.98 33.75
N PRO A 198 -15.63 13.02 34.43
CA PRO A 198 -14.87 13.83 35.38
C PRO A 198 -14.36 13.07 36.62
N SER A 199 -15.09 12.03 37.03
CA SER A 199 -14.79 11.16 38.18
C SER A 199 -13.73 10.10 37.88
N SER A 200 -13.43 9.86 36.61
CA SER A 200 -12.47 8.85 36.15
C SER A 200 -11.17 9.51 35.66
N ASN A 201 -10.12 8.71 35.52
CA ASN A 201 -8.89 9.13 34.86
C ASN A 201 -9.12 9.53 33.40
N TRP A 202 -10.23 9.11 32.79
CA TRP A 202 -10.66 9.55 31.46
C TRP A 202 -10.96 11.05 31.33
N ARG A 203 -11.01 11.80 32.44
CA ARG A 203 -11.09 13.28 32.43
C ARG A 203 -10.02 13.96 31.58
N VAL A 204 -8.87 13.31 31.33
CA VAL A 204 -7.80 13.83 30.48
C VAL A 204 -8.21 13.93 29.01
N LEU A 205 -9.18 13.12 28.56
CA LEU A 205 -9.67 13.12 27.18
C LEU A 205 -10.24 14.46 26.75
N LYS A 206 -10.72 15.29 27.69
CA LYS A 206 -11.16 16.66 27.38
C LYS A 206 -10.05 17.49 26.73
N TYR A 207 -8.81 17.33 27.17
CA TYR A 207 -7.66 18.05 26.62
C TYR A 207 -7.21 17.42 25.30
N LEU A 208 -7.19 16.09 25.22
CA LEU A 208 -6.83 15.36 24.00
C LEU A 208 -7.76 15.72 22.83
N ARG A 209 -9.07 15.77 23.08
CA ARG A 209 -10.11 16.05 22.08
C ARG A 209 -10.19 17.54 21.72
N ALA A 210 -9.88 18.44 22.66
CA ALA A 210 -9.88 19.88 22.42
C ALA A 210 -8.58 20.40 21.78
N TYR A 211 -7.51 19.60 21.75
CA TYR A 211 -6.22 20.04 21.22
C TYR A 211 -6.29 20.39 19.73
N ASN A 212 -5.78 21.57 19.38
CA ASN A 212 -5.78 22.10 18.03
C ASN A 212 -4.34 22.32 17.52
N PRO A 213 -3.84 21.50 16.57
CA PRO A 213 -2.47 21.61 16.08
C PRO A 213 -2.17 22.91 15.31
N LYS A 214 -3.20 23.68 14.92
CA LYS A 214 -3.03 24.95 14.19
C LYS A 214 -3.00 26.18 15.11
N LYS A 215 -3.37 26.03 16.38
CA LYS A 215 -3.40 27.15 17.32
C LYS A 215 -1.94 27.47 17.72
N SER A 216 -1.55 28.73 17.53
CA SER A 216 -0.20 29.24 17.78
C SER A 216 0.05 29.62 19.24
N ARG A 217 -1.01 29.70 20.05
CA ARG A 217 -0.97 30.00 21.48
C ARG A 217 -1.09 28.70 22.29
N PHE A 218 -0.75 28.75 23.57
CA PHE A 218 -0.93 27.66 24.52
C PHE A 218 -2.32 27.01 24.40
N GLN A 219 -2.33 25.68 24.37
CA GLN A 219 -3.50 24.82 24.26
C GLN A 219 -4.14 24.58 25.62
N LEU A 220 -3.34 24.60 26.69
CA LEU A 220 -3.82 24.35 28.05
C LEU A 220 -3.99 25.68 28.80
N ASP A 221 -5.21 25.94 29.26
CA ASP A 221 -5.59 27.11 30.06
C ASP A 221 -5.09 26.97 31.51
N ILE A 222 -3.82 26.66 31.70
CA ILE A 222 -3.21 26.55 33.02
C ILE A 222 -2.02 27.52 33.06
N LEU A 223 -2.39 28.80 33.00
CA LEU A 223 -1.85 29.95 33.70
C LEU A 223 -3.04 30.86 34.04
#